data_AF-A0A355C1T6-F1
#
_entry.id   AF-A0A355C1T6-F1
#
_cell.length_a   1.000
_cell.length_b   1.000
_cell.length_c   1.000
_cell.angle_alpha   90.00
_cell.angle_beta   90.00
_cell.angle_gamma   90.00
#
_symmetry.space_group_name_H-M   'P 1'
#
loop_
_entity.id
_entity.type
_entity.pdbx_description
1 polymer ?
#
loop_
_entity_poly.entity_id
_entity_poly.type
_entity_poly.pdbx_seq_one_letter_code
_entity_poly.pdbx_strand_id
1 'polypeptide(L)'
;MTVHIHKPTRLPPFGRCIYCNASDENGPLTSEHVVPFFLGGNLEIDEASCRDCQKITTKIEGHCAYKVFHQYRHGVGIKSRRSIPQSIPVIFHTNAGPSVRQVPLGDQPQIMTLPIFPEPGMLEGRTPKQQMQPEIMTAWVSQAIEERFERSKREGDEGYSLDAEYDVDIFARFIAKIGIAASVAILGFEPTSSWLGPLVRGLDKNVDYLIGTLFEPSNNVKSVTALLPRQGDVHLFGFEFRAQPSRTEGVVVARIKFFEALGSPTYLAVVGPMELHDYEKRIAATQSVLPERTA
;
A
#
# COMPACT_ATOMS: atom_id res chain seq x y z
N MET A 1 9.99 -9.35 -12.35
CA MET A 1 8.67 -9.68 -12.94
C MET A 1 7.65 -8.65 -12.48
N THR A 2 6.76 -8.20 -13.36
CA THR A 2 5.67 -7.27 -13.01
C THR A 2 4.33 -7.93 -13.32
N VAL A 3 3.36 -7.85 -12.41
CA VAL A 3 2.05 -8.51 -12.52
C VAL A 3 0.93 -7.49 -12.53
N HIS A 4 -0.02 -7.69 -13.46
CA HIS A 4 -1.19 -6.85 -13.66
C HIS A 4 -2.48 -7.67 -13.46
N ILE A 5 -3.42 -7.17 -12.65
CA ILE A 5 -4.63 -7.91 -12.27
C ILE A 5 -5.87 -7.10 -12.66
N HIS A 6 -6.47 -7.49 -13.78
CA HIS A 6 -7.53 -6.73 -14.43
C HIS A 6 -8.94 -7.17 -14.05
N LYS A 7 -9.10 -8.43 -13.61
CA LYS A 7 -10.40 -9.01 -13.25
C LYS A 7 -10.42 -9.40 -11.77
N PRO A 8 -11.59 -9.35 -11.11
CA PRO A 8 -11.79 -10.03 -9.83
C PRO A 8 -11.37 -11.49 -9.94
N THR A 9 -10.35 -11.86 -9.20
CA THR A 9 -9.77 -13.20 -9.17
C THR A 9 -9.73 -13.66 -7.73
N ARG A 10 -10.35 -14.81 -7.47
CA ARG A 10 -10.21 -15.55 -6.21
C ARG A 10 -9.27 -16.72 -6.44
N LEU A 11 -8.21 -16.77 -5.65
CA LEU A 11 -7.31 -17.91 -5.60
C LEU A 11 -7.90 -18.99 -4.68
N PRO A 12 -7.57 -20.27 -4.93
CA PRO A 12 -8.02 -21.37 -4.10
C PRO A 12 -7.68 -21.16 -2.60
N PRO A 13 -8.40 -21.87 -1.71
CA PRO A 13 -8.09 -21.88 -0.28
C PRO A 13 -6.61 -22.13 0.00
N PHE A 14 -6.00 -21.27 0.83
CA PHE A 14 -4.64 -21.49 1.31
C PHE A 14 -4.58 -22.48 2.49
N GLY A 15 -5.64 -22.51 3.31
CA GLY A 15 -5.81 -23.50 4.39
C GLY A 15 -5.07 -23.17 5.70
N ARG A 16 -4.43 -22.02 5.79
CA ARG A 16 -3.88 -21.46 7.06
C ARG A 16 -3.73 -19.95 6.97
N CYS A 17 -3.59 -19.29 8.11
CA CYS A 17 -3.38 -17.84 8.16
C CYS A 17 -1.98 -17.46 7.66
N ILE A 18 -1.87 -16.67 6.60
CA ILE A 18 -0.59 -16.24 6.02
C ILE A 18 0.26 -15.36 6.96
N TYR A 19 -0.34 -14.78 8.00
CA TYR A 19 0.35 -13.89 8.95
C TYR A 19 0.88 -14.58 10.22
N CYS A 20 0.25 -15.68 10.63
CA CYS A 20 0.57 -16.35 11.91
C CYS A 20 0.60 -17.88 11.83
N ASN A 21 0.29 -18.45 10.67
CA ASN A 21 0.25 -19.88 10.38
C ASN A 21 -0.80 -20.68 11.17
N ALA A 22 -1.72 -20.03 11.89
CA ALA A 22 -2.84 -20.71 12.53
C ALA A 22 -3.72 -21.40 11.48
N SER A 23 -4.08 -22.65 11.74
CA SER A 23 -5.11 -23.40 11.02
C SER A 23 -6.51 -22.92 11.42
N ASP A 24 -7.53 -23.54 10.82
CA ASP A 24 -8.95 -23.34 11.12
C ASP A 24 -9.41 -23.96 12.46
N GLU A 25 -8.53 -24.68 13.15
CA GLU A 25 -8.81 -25.27 14.48
C GLU A 25 -9.27 -24.21 15.51
N ASN A 26 -8.76 -22.98 15.37
CA ASN A 26 -9.11 -21.85 16.26
C ASN A 26 -10.26 -20.99 15.70
N GLY A 27 -11.01 -21.50 14.72
CA GLY A 27 -12.12 -20.85 14.06
C GLY A 27 -11.91 -20.68 12.55
N PRO A 28 -13.00 -20.41 11.80
CA PRO A 28 -12.94 -20.39 10.35
C PRO A 28 -11.98 -19.32 9.83
N LEU A 29 -11.24 -19.70 8.79
CA LEU A 29 -10.38 -18.78 8.05
C LEU A 29 -11.23 -17.87 7.15
N THR A 30 -10.72 -16.68 6.87
CA THR A 30 -11.36 -15.68 6.02
C THR A 30 -10.53 -15.43 4.78
N SER A 31 -11.17 -14.95 3.70
CA SER A 31 -10.47 -14.51 2.50
C SER A 31 -9.63 -13.26 2.79
N GLU A 32 -8.46 -13.16 2.16
CA GLU A 32 -7.53 -12.06 2.31
C GLU A 32 -7.27 -11.37 0.97
N HIS A 33 -7.42 -10.04 0.93
CA HIS A 33 -7.11 -9.30 -0.29
C HIS A 33 -5.59 -9.12 -0.43
N VAL A 34 -5.03 -9.33 -1.62
CA VAL A 34 -3.62 -8.96 -1.85
C VAL A 34 -3.47 -7.44 -1.81
N VAL A 35 -4.27 -6.75 -2.62
CA VAL A 35 -4.44 -5.30 -2.57
C VAL A 35 -5.83 -5.00 -2.03
N PRO A 36 -5.98 -4.13 -1.03
CA PRO A 36 -7.29 -3.83 -0.48
C PRO A 36 -8.25 -3.29 -1.53
N PHE A 37 -9.52 -3.66 -1.37
CA PHE A 37 -10.61 -3.21 -2.23
C PHE A 37 -10.71 -1.67 -2.32
N PHE A 38 -10.36 -0.94 -1.26
CA PHE A 38 -10.47 0.53 -1.23
C PHE A 38 -9.46 1.24 -2.15
N LEU A 39 -8.46 0.52 -2.65
CA LEU A 39 -7.52 0.95 -3.69
C LEU A 39 -7.91 0.41 -5.08
N GLY A 40 -8.99 -0.37 -5.19
CA GLY A 40 -9.39 -1.03 -6.44
C GLY A 40 -8.77 -2.42 -6.63
N GLY A 41 -8.22 -3.00 -5.56
CA GLY A 41 -7.69 -4.36 -5.58
C GLY A 41 -8.75 -5.43 -5.85
N ASN A 42 -8.39 -6.40 -6.69
CA ASN A 42 -9.30 -7.41 -7.23
C ASN A 42 -8.79 -8.85 -7.05
N LEU A 43 -7.66 -9.05 -6.36
CA LEU A 43 -7.12 -10.38 -6.07
C LEU A 43 -7.34 -10.73 -4.60
N GLU A 44 -8.04 -11.83 -4.35
CA GLU A 44 -8.29 -12.38 -3.01
C GLU A 44 -7.73 -13.82 -2.94
N ILE A 45 -7.20 -14.20 -1.78
CA ILE A 45 -6.82 -15.57 -1.43
C ILE A 45 -7.90 -16.11 -0.48
N ASP A 46 -8.58 -17.20 -0.83
CA ASP A 46 -9.57 -17.79 0.07
C ASP A 46 -8.90 -18.49 1.27
N GLU A 47 -9.58 -18.53 2.42
CA GLU A 47 -9.12 -19.19 3.66
C GLU A 47 -7.65 -18.88 4.03
N ALA A 48 -7.29 -17.59 4.00
CA ALA A 48 -5.91 -17.13 4.09
C ALA A 48 -5.60 -16.28 5.32
N SER A 49 -6.61 -15.88 6.11
CA SER A 49 -6.38 -15.16 7.37
C SER A 49 -7.27 -15.66 8.50
N CYS A 50 -6.72 -15.84 9.69
CA CYS A 50 -7.52 -16.12 10.88
C CYS A 50 -8.21 -14.85 11.38
N ARG A 51 -9.26 -15.01 12.17
CA ARG A 51 -10.08 -13.90 12.69
C ARG A 51 -9.27 -12.84 13.44
N ASP A 52 -8.22 -13.21 14.17
CA ASP A 52 -7.42 -12.24 14.91
C ASP A 52 -6.49 -11.43 14.01
N CYS A 53 -5.87 -12.06 13.02
CA CYS A 53 -5.10 -11.33 12.02
C CYS A 53 -6.00 -10.47 11.13
N GLN A 54 -7.20 -10.94 10.79
CA GLN A 54 -8.21 -10.17 10.07
C GLN A 54 -8.58 -8.87 10.82
N LYS A 55 -8.75 -8.91 12.15
CA LYS A 55 -8.99 -7.69 12.95
C LYS A 55 -7.82 -6.72 12.86
N ILE A 56 -6.58 -7.23 12.88
CA ILE A 56 -5.37 -6.41 12.79
C ILE A 56 -5.29 -5.77 11.40
N THR A 57 -5.42 -6.54 10.33
CA THR A 57 -5.36 -6.03 8.96
C THR A 57 -6.51 -5.07 8.68
N THR A 58 -7.71 -5.33 9.17
CA THR A 58 -8.86 -4.40 9.06
C THR A 58 -8.54 -3.03 9.67
N LYS A 59 -7.85 -2.98 10.82
CA LYS A 59 -7.44 -1.71 11.44
C LYS A 59 -6.38 -0.98 10.61
N ILE A 60 -5.38 -1.70 10.13
CA ILE A 60 -4.31 -1.16 9.27
C ILE A 60 -4.93 -0.59 7.98
N GLU A 61 -5.77 -1.36 7.32
CA GLU A 61 -6.47 -0.96 6.10
C GLU A 61 -7.42 0.22 6.32
N GLY A 62 -8.18 0.21 7.42
CA GLY A 62 -9.07 1.30 7.77
C GLY A 62 -8.33 2.62 7.97
N HIS A 63 -7.18 2.58 8.64
CA HIS A 63 -6.30 3.75 8.79
C HIS A 63 -5.83 4.27 7.43
N CYS A 64 -5.26 3.41 6.58
CA CYS A 64 -4.80 3.84 5.25
C CYS A 64 -5.95 4.33 4.37
N ALA A 65 -7.12 3.69 4.39
CA ALA A 65 -8.28 4.10 3.62
C ALA A 65 -8.81 5.48 4.01
N TYR A 66 -8.75 5.84 5.30
CA TYR A 66 -9.33 7.06 5.84
C TYR A 66 -8.32 8.21 6.03
N LYS A 67 -7.09 7.92 6.44
CA LYS A 67 -6.07 8.93 6.77
C LYS A 67 -5.04 9.15 5.65
N VAL A 68 -4.88 8.19 4.74
CA VAL A 68 -3.88 8.28 3.66
C VAL A 68 -4.54 8.48 2.30
N PHE A 69 -5.47 7.59 1.94
CA PHE A 69 -6.02 7.53 0.58
C PHE A 69 -7.43 8.14 0.44
N HIS A 70 -8.01 8.69 1.51
CA HIS A 70 -9.44 9.06 1.53
C HIS A 70 -9.82 10.08 0.46
N GLN A 71 -9.12 11.21 0.41
CA GLN A 71 -9.45 12.26 -0.54
C GLN A 71 -9.19 11.83 -1.98
N TYR A 72 -8.02 11.25 -2.20
CA TYR A 72 -7.63 10.73 -3.50
C TYR A 72 -8.64 9.70 -4.02
N ARG A 73 -8.92 8.64 -3.25
CA ARG A 73 -9.79 7.54 -3.71
C ARG A 73 -11.21 8.02 -4.03
N HIS A 74 -11.73 9.00 -3.29
CA HIS A 74 -13.06 9.55 -3.56
C HIS A 74 -13.04 10.57 -4.71
N GLY A 75 -11.99 11.39 -4.82
CA GLY A 75 -11.84 12.35 -5.92
C GLY A 75 -11.69 11.70 -7.29
N VAL A 76 -11.21 10.46 -7.32
CA VAL A 76 -10.94 9.71 -8.55
C VAL A 76 -11.92 8.56 -8.77
N GLY A 77 -12.94 8.44 -7.92
CA GLY A 77 -14.05 7.50 -8.11
C GLY A 77 -13.70 6.02 -7.88
N ILE A 78 -12.72 5.70 -7.05
CA ILE A 78 -12.42 4.30 -6.69
C ILE A 78 -13.65 3.71 -5.98
N LYS A 79 -14.09 2.54 -6.45
CA LYS A 79 -15.27 1.85 -5.94
C LYS A 79 -15.21 1.68 -4.41
N SER A 80 -16.34 1.89 -3.76
CA SER A 80 -16.53 1.57 -2.34
C SER A 80 -17.72 0.64 -2.20
N ARG A 81 -17.65 -0.28 -1.23
CA ARG A 81 -18.81 -1.13 -0.85
C ARG A 81 -19.86 -0.32 -0.06
N ARG A 82 -19.48 0.85 0.45
CA ARG A 82 -20.37 1.80 1.14
C ARG A 82 -20.71 2.96 0.21
N SER A 83 -21.75 3.72 0.57
CA SER A 83 -22.11 4.95 -0.13
C SER A 83 -20.92 5.91 -0.19
N ILE A 84 -20.68 6.49 -1.36
CA ILE A 84 -19.69 7.55 -1.53
C ILE A 84 -20.19 8.80 -0.78
N PRO A 85 -19.36 9.45 0.05
CA PRO A 85 -19.77 10.66 0.75
C PRO A 85 -20.04 11.80 -0.23
N GLN A 86 -21.06 12.62 0.05
CA GLN A 86 -21.38 13.80 -0.76
C GLN A 86 -20.40 14.96 -0.52
N SER A 87 -19.84 15.02 0.68
CA SER A 87 -18.85 16.01 1.11
C SER A 87 -17.78 15.37 2.00
N ILE A 88 -16.63 16.01 2.09
CA ILE A 88 -15.52 15.60 2.95
C ILE A 88 -15.04 16.75 3.84
N PRO A 89 -14.51 16.48 5.04
CA PRO A 89 -13.95 17.51 5.90
C PRO A 89 -12.63 18.05 5.33
N VAL A 90 -12.52 19.38 5.26
CA VAL A 90 -11.29 20.11 4.92
C VAL A 90 -11.04 21.14 6.02
N ILE A 91 -9.78 21.27 6.46
CA ILE A 91 -9.37 22.25 7.46
C ILE A 91 -8.95 23.50 6.71
N PHE A 92 -9.63 24.62 6.92
CA PHE A 92 -9.23 25.91 6.35
C PHE A 92 -8.46 26.73 7.38
N HIS A 93 -7.39 27.37 6.95
CA HIS A 93 -6.62 28.31 7.76
C HIS A 93 -7.26 29.69 7.59
N THR A 94 -7.78 30.23 8.70
CA THR A 94 -8.49 31.52 8.71
C THR A 94 -7.87 32.45 9.72
N ASN A 95 -8.15 33.75 9.61
CA ASN A 95 -7.71 34.77 10.58
C ASN A 95 -8.17 34.50 12.02
N ALA A 96 -9.26 33.72 12.19
CA ALA A 96 -9.79 33.33 13.49
C ALA A 96 -9.26 31.96 13.98
N GLY A 97 -8.36 31.32 13.23
CA GLY A 97 -7.83 29.99 13.49
C GLY A 97 -8.37 28.90 12.54
N PRO A 98 -7.96 27.63 12.74
CA PRO A 98 -8.38 26.52 11.89
C PRO A 98 -9.90 26.27 11.95
N SER A 99 -10.54 26.12 10.79
CA SER A 99 -11.98 25.84 10.68
C SER A 99 -12.21 24.59 9.84
N VAL A 100 -12.84 23.56 10.42
CA VAL A 100 -13.23 22.36 9.69
C VAL A 100 -14.55 22.60 8.95
N ARG A 101 -14.55 22.47 7.63
CA ARG A 101 -15.75 22.61 6.78
C ARG A 101 -15.98 21.37 5.92
N GLN A 102 -17.25 21.06 5.69
CA GLN A 102 -17.67 20.05 4.72
C GLN A 102 -17.61 20.65 3.32
N VAL A 103 -16.76 20.08 2.46
CA VAL A 103 -16.57 20.52 1.08
C VAL A 103 -17.19 19.48 0.14
N PRO A 104 -18.04 19.87 -0.84
CA PRO A 104 -18.58 18.95 -1.82
C PRO A 104 -17.47 18.15 -2.51
N LEU A 105 -17.73 16.87 -2.82
CA LEU A 105 -16.71 16.00 -3.40
C LEU A 105 -16.17 16.50 -4.76
N GLY A 106 -16.98 17.24 -5.52
CA GLY A 106 -16.57 17.89 -6.77
C GLY A 106 -15.64 19.10 -6.57
N ASP A 107 -15.58 19.65 -5.36
CA ASP A 107 -14.86 20.88 -5.03
C ASP A 107 -13.69 20.65 -4.07
N GLN A 108 -13.54 19.43 -3.52
CA GLN A 108 -12.43 19.14 -2.64
C GLN A 108 -11.07 19.32 -3.35
N PRO A 109 -10.04 19.81 -2.66
CA PRO A 109 -8.66 19.68 -3.11
C PRO A 109 -8.36 18.20 -3.36
N GLN A 110 -7.88 17.87 -4.55
CA GLN A 110 -7.46 16.50 -4.88
C GLN A 110 -5.96 16.37 -4.66
N ILE A 111 -5.62 15.72 -3.55
CA ILE A 111 -4.26 15.55 -3.08
C ILE A 111 -4.10 14.15 -2.49
N MET A 112 -2.92 13.57 -2.70
CA MET A 112 -2.48 12.33 -2.09
C MET A 112 -1.08 12.55 -1.52
N THR A 113 -0.87 12.29 -0.23
CA THR A 113 0.45 12.43 0.39
C THR A 113 0.98 11.05 0.73
N LEU A 114 2.17 10.73 0.23
CA LEU A 114 2.83 9.45 0.47
C LEU A 114 4.25 9.66 1.01
N PRO A 115 4.71 8.84 1.97
CA PRO A 115 6.06 8.86 2.48
C PRO A 115 7.01 8.22 1.48
N ILE A 116 8.21 8.77 1.40
CA ILE A 116 9.39 8.12 0.83
C ILE A 116 10.27 7.72 1.99
N PHE A 117 10.61 6.43 2.02
CA PHE A 117 11.45 5.85 3.05
C PHE A 117 12.87 5.67 2.53
N PRO A 118 13.88 5.61 3.40
CA PRO A 118 15.16 5.03 3.02
C PRO A 118 14.97 3.61 2.45
N GLU A 119 15.95 3.09 1.72
CA GLU A 119 15.94 1.67 1.35
C GLU A 119 15.87 0.76 2.59
N PRO A 120 15.26 -0.44 2.54
CA PRO A 120 15.16 -1.31 3.71
C PRO A 120 16.53 -1.53 4.36
N GLY A 121 16.63 -1.32 5.68
CA GLY A 121 17.90 -1.43 6.40
C GLY A 121 18.63 -2.75 6.17
N MET A 122 17.90 -3.85 5.96
CA MET A 122 18.48 -5.16 5.65
C MET A 122 19.28 -5.18 4.35
N LEU A 123 18.83 -4.47 3.31
CA LEU A 123 19.50 -4.45 2.01
C LEU A 123 20.78 -3.58 2.05
N GLU A 124 20.76 -2.57 2.92
CA GLU A 124 21.86 -1.62 3.13
C GLU A 124 22.84 -2.04 4.24
N GLY A 125 22.63 -3.20 4.88
CA GLY A 125 23.43 -3.64 6.03
C GLY A 125 23.34 -2.73 7.27
N ARG A 126 22.27 -1.92 7.38
CA ARG A 126 22.03 -1.03 8.52
C ARG A 126 21.40 -1.79 9.68
N THR A 127 21.67 -1.38 10.91
CA THR A 127 21.01 -1.97 12.08
C THR A 127 19.55 -1.47 12.21
N PRO A 128 18.61 -2.30 12.70
CA PRO A 128 17.23 -1.88 12.93
C PRO A 128 17.13 -0.75 13.96
N LYS A 129 16.32 0.28 13.67
CA LYS A 129 16.01 1.39 14.60
C LYS A 129 14.68 1.22 15.33
N GLN A 130 13.83 0.30 14.90
CA GLN A 130 12.51 0.02 15.49
C GLN A 130 11.51 1.18 15.40
N GLN A 131 11.72 2.08 14.45
CA GLN A 131 10.82 3.20 14.16
C GLN A 131 10.97 3.58 12.69
N MET A 132 9.86 3.69 11.97
CA MET A 132 9.89 4.19 10.60
C MET A 132 9.99 5.71 10.60
N GLN A 133 10.96 6.25 9.87
CA GLN A 133 11.09 7.68 9.62
C GLN A 133 11.17 7.91 8.11
N PRO A 134 10.21 8.64 7.52
CA PRO A 134 10.29 8.99 6.12
C PRO A 134 11.41 10.01 5.92
N GLU A 135 12.15 9.90 4.82
CA GLU A 135 13.08 10.95 4.40
C GLU A 135 12.31 12.19 3.97
N ILE A 136 11.15 11.98 3.37
CA ILE A 136 10.30 13.04 2.84
C ILE A 136 8.85 12.57 2.73
N MET A 137 7.92 13.49 2.99
CA MET A 137 6.51 13.34 2.64
C MET A 137 6.27 14.08 1.33
N THR A 138 5.84 13.37 0.30
CA THR A 138 5.58 13.96 -1.02
C THR A 138 4.08 14.05 -1.26
N ALA A 139 3.62 15.20 -1.75
CA ALA A 139 2.23 15.42 -2.13
C ALA A 139 2.06 15.36 -3.65
N TRP A 140 1.15 14.52 -4.12
CA TRP A 140 0.66 14.51 -5.49
C TRP A 140 -0.61 15.33 -5.56
N VAL A 141 -0.58 16.43 -6.29
CA VAL A 141 -1.68 17.41 -6.38
C VAL A 141 -2.22 17.50 -7.80
N SER A 142 -3.54 17.56 -7.95
CA SER A 142 -4.16 17.85 -9.24
C SER A 142 -3.81 19.27 -9.70
N GLN A 143 -3.59 19.49 -11.00
CA GLN A 143 -3.46 20.84 -11.55
C GLN A 143 -4.70 21.73 -11.30
N ALA A 144 -5.88 21.13 -11.10
CA ALA A 144 -7.11 21.86 -10.78
C ALA A 144 -7.25 22.19 -9.28
N ILE A 145 -6.20 21.97 -8.46
CA ILE A 145 -6.29 22.12 -7.01
C ILE A 145 -6.60 23.57 -6.58
N GLU A 146 -6.02 24.57 -7.26
CA GLU A 146 -6.29 25.98 -6.99
C GLU A 146 -7.73 26.35 -7.35
N GLU A 147 -8.19 25.98 -8.54
CA GLU A 147 -9.58 26.22 -8.97
C GLU A 147 -10.61 25.58 -8.02
N ARG A 148 -10.35 24.35 -7.58
CA ARG A 148 -11.17 23.62 -6.60
C ARG A 148 -11.18 24.32 -5.24
N PHE A 149 -10.01 24.76 -4.79
CA PHE A 149 -9.89 25.50 -3.54
C PHE A 149 -10.68 26.81 -3.60
N GLU A 150 -10.54 27.60 -4.66
CA GLU A 150 -11.24 28.88 -4.82
C GLU A 150 -12.77 28.72 -4.82
N ARG A 151 -13.32 27.60 -5.33
CA ARG A 151 -14.77 27.31 -5.22
C ARG A 151 -15.26 27.13 -3.79
N SER A 152 -14.39 26.72 -2.87
CA SER A 152 -14.73 26.42 -1.48
C SER A 152 -14.26 27.48 -0.48
N LYS A 153 -13.47 28.45 -0.98
CA LYS A 153 -12.87 29.53 -0.21
C LYS A 153 -13.91 30.56 0.20
N ARG A 154 -13.76 31.10 1.40
CA ARG A 154 -14.54 32.21 1.95
C ARG A 154 -13.60 33.38 2.23
N GLU A 155 -14.18 34.57 2.37
CA GLU A 155 -13.42 35.75 2.79
C GLU A 155 -12.72 35.49 4.13
N GLY A 156 -11.42 35.83 4.20
CA GLY A 156 -10.58 35.57 5.37
C GLY A 156 -9.91 34.19 5.42
N ASP A 157 -10.07 33.37 4.38
CA ASP A 157 -9.32 32.12 4.20
C ASP A 157 -7.95 32.39 3.56
N GLU A 158 -6.89 31.93 4.22
CA GLU A 158 -5.49 32.08 3.77
C GLU A 158 -4.92 30.79 3.19
N GLY A 159 -5.54 29.64 3.49
CA GLY A 159 -5.08 28.34 3.03
C GLY A 159 -5.95 27.19 3.52
N TYR A 160 -5.47 25.96 3.31
CA TYR A 160 -6.12 24.76 3.81
C TYR A 160 -5.10 23.67 4.12
N SER A 161 -5.53 22.73 4.96
CA SER A 161 -4.87 21.47 5.22
C SER A 161 -5.90 20.35 5.29
N LEU A 162 -5.39 19.13 5.27
CA LEU A 162 -6.19 17.93 5.44
C LEU A 162 -6.05 17.46 6.88
N ASP A 163 -7.02 16.68 7.36
CA ASP A 163 -6.85 15.89 8.57
C ASP A 163 -5.70 14.90 8.35
N ALA A 164 -4.55 15.22 8.95
CA ALA A 164 -3.25 14.63 8.66
C ALA A 164 -2.74 13.75 9.81
N GLU A 165 -3.64 13.00 10.47
CA GLU A 165 -3.23 11.94 11.39
C GLU A 165 -2.62 10.76 10.62
N TYR A 166 -1.42 10.97 10.09
CA TYR A 166 -0.65 10.01 9.33
C TYR A 166 0.24 9.20 10.27
N ASP A 167 -0.18 7.98 10.60
CA ASP A 167 0.69 7.01 11.26
C ASP A 167 1.59 6.29 10.24
N VAL A 168 2.88 6.60 10.29
CA VAL A 168 3.90 6.07 9.37
C VAL A 168 4.15 4.58 9.60
N ASP A 169 4.13 4.11 10.84
CA ASP A 169 4.37 2.71 11.16
C ASP A 169 3.18 1.83 10.71
N ILE A 170 1.94 2.33 10.86
CA ILE A 170 0.76 1.66 10.31
C ILE A 170 0.85 1.58 8.79
N PHE A 171 1.30 2.65 8.11
CA PHE A 171 1.51 2.61 6.67
C PHE A 171 2.63 1.64 6.25
N ALA A 172 3.74 1.56 6.99
CA ALA A 172 4.78 0.56 6.73
C ALA A 172 4.26 -0.87 6.89
N ARG A 173 3.43 -1.13 7.93
CA ARG A 173 2.76 -2.42 8.12
C ARG A 173 1.71 -2.72 7.05
N PHE A 174 1.11 -1.69 6.46
CA PHE A 174 0.25 -1.81 5.31
C PHE A 174 1.02 -2.29 4.07
N ILE A 175 2.22 -1.74 3.81
CA ILE A 175 3.13 -2.25 2.78
C ILE A 175 3.50 -3.72 3.07
N ALA A 176 3.86 -4.05 4.31
CA ALA A 176 4.18 -5.41 4.73
C ALA A 176 3.03 -6.40 4.47
N LYS A 177 1.79 -5.97 4.77
CA LYS A 177 0.57 -6.75 4.56
C LYS A 177 0.38 -7.11 3.10
N ILE A 178 0.54 -6.12 2.22
CA ILE A 178 0.44 -6.33 0.77
C ILE A 178 1.59 -7.19 0.28
N GLY A 179 2.81 -6.95 0.77
CA GLY A 179 4.01 -7.70 0.42
C GLY A 179 3.86 -9.20 0.65
N ILE A 180 3.50 -9.62 1.87
CA ILE A 180 3.32 -11.05 2.18
C ILE A 180 2.15 -11.67 1.40
N ALA A 181 1.01 -10.97 1.30
CA ALA A 181 -0.14 -11.49 0.57
C ALA A 181 0.18 -11.67 -0.92
N ALA A 182 0.88 -10.71 -1.54
CA ALA A 182 1.32 -10.79 -2.92
C ALA A 182 2.33 -11.93 -3.12
N SER A 183 3.30 -12.08 -2.22
CA SER A 183 4.28 -13.16 -2.29
C SER A 183 3.64 -14.54 -2.23
N VAL A 184 2.66 -14.73 -1.34
CA VAL A 184 1.91 -16.00 -1.26
C VAL A 184 1.08 -16.22 -2.52
N ALA A 185 0.30 -15.21 -2.92
CA ALA A 185 -0.64 -15.33 -4.03
C ALA A 185 0.03 -15.51 -5.40
N ILE A 186 1.14 -14.82 -5.62
CA ILE A 186 1.77 -14.68 -6.94
C ILE A 186 2.99 -15.59 -7.04
N LEU A 187 3.87 -15.58 -6.05
CA LEU A 187 5.13 -16.37 -6.06
C LEU A 187 4.96 -17.76 -5.43
N GLY A 188 3.80 -18.03 -4.79
CA GLY A 188 3.59 -19.23 -3.98
C GLY A 188 4.50 -19.29 -2.75
N PHE A 189 4.97 -18.12 -2.27
CA PHE A 189 5.91 -18.03 -1.16
C PHE A 189 5.32 -18.71 0.09
N GLU A 190 6.17 -19.43 0.83
CA GLU A 190 5.76 -20.13 2.03
C GLU A 190 5.66 -19.15 3.22
N PRO A 191 4.47 -18.84 3.77
CA PRO A 191 4.33 -17.79 4.76
C PRO A 191 5.07 -18.07 6.08
N THR A 192 5.33 -19.34 6.41
CA THR A 192 6.11 -19.69 7.62
C THR A 192 7.55 -19.17 7.55
N SER A 193 8.09 -18.98 6.35
CA SER A 193 9.43 -18.40 6.12
C SER A 193 9.42 -16.87 6.05
N SER A 194 8.26 -16.21 6.12
CA SER A 194 8.19 -14.76 5.95
C SER A 194 8.48 -14.01 7.25
N TRP A 195 9.29 -12.95 7.15
CA TRP A 195 9.52 -12.00 8.24
C TRP A 195 8.42 -10.94 8.37
N LEU A 196 7.55 -10.82 7.36
CA LEU A 196 6.50 -9.80 7.33
C LEU A 196 5.29 -10.16 8.20
N GLY A 197 5.02 -11.45 8.46
CA GLY A 197 3.90 -11.89 9.30
C GLY A 197 3.93 -11.29 10.71
N PRO A 198 5.04 -11.46 11.46
CA PRO A 198 5.25 -10.80 12.75
C PRO A 198 5.14 -9.26 12.69
N LEU A 199 5.64 -8.64 11.61
CA LEU A 199 5.59 -7.19 11.40
C LEU A 199 4.15 -6.69 11.23
N VAL A 200 3.36 -7.35 10.37
CA VAL A 200 1.92 -7.05 10.18
C VAL A 200 1.17 -7.18 11.50
N ARG A 201 1.49 -8.19 12.30
CA ARG A 201 0.89 -8.40 13.64
C ARG A 201 1.37 -7.40 14.69
N GLY A 202 2.41 -6.62 14.40
CA GLY A 202 3.04 -5.68 15.31
C GLY A 202 3.82 -6.36 16.44
N LEU A 203 4.19 -7.63 16.27
CA LEU A 203 5.05 -8.39 17.17
C LEU A 203 6.52 -8.10 16.92
N ASP A 204 6.89 -7.87 15.65
CA ASP A 204 8.16 -7.29 15.27
C ASP A 204 7.99 -5.77 15.12
N LYS A 205 8.97 -5.00 15.61
CA LYS A 205 9.02 -3.53 15.53
C LYS A 205 10.03 -3.02 14.51
N ASN A 206 10.82 -3.89 13.88
CA ASN A 206 11.88 -3.54 12.94
C ASN A 206 11.33 -3.16 11.54
N VAL A 207 10.34 -2.25 11.48
CA VAL A 207 9.69 -1.82 10.24
C VAL A 207 10.65 -1.18 9.26
N ASP A 208 11.60 -0.38 9.74
CA ASP A 208 12.63 0.31 8.95
C ASP A 208 13.68 -0.64 8.37
N TYR A 209 13.80 -1.84 8.96
CA TYR A 209 14.74 -2.85 8.52
C TYR A 209 14.20 -3.65 7.33
N LEU A 210 12.89 -3.88 7.28
CA LEU A 210 12.23 -4.73 6.29
C LEU A 210 11.43 -3.95 5.24
N ILE A 211 11.03 -2.71 5.54
CA ILE A 211 10.24 -1.86 4.64
C ILE A 211 11.06 -0.63 4.24
N GLY A 212 10.94 -0.21 2.99
CA GLY A 212 11.61 0.97 2.47
C GLY A 212 11.02 1.44 1.14
N THR A 213 11.71 2.32 0.45
CA THR A 213 11.42 2.63 -0.96
C THR A 213 12.65 2.45 -1.82
N LEU A 214 12.47 2.11 -3.08
CA LEU A 214 13.54 2.20 -4.06
C LEU A 214 13.85 3.69 -4.23
N PHE A 215 15.10 4.10 -3.97
CA PHE A 215 15.48 5.51 -3.93
C PHE A 215 15.10 6.22 -5.23
N GLU A 216 14.14 7.14 -5.13
CA GLU A 216 13.73 8.03 -6.22
C GLU A 216 13.94 9.48 -5.73
N PRO A 217 14.89 10.24 -6.32
CA PRO A 217 15.03 11.66 -6.00
C PRO A 217 13.68 12.36 -6.22
N SER A 218 13.16 13.01 -5.19
CA SER A 218 11.83 13.61 -5.27
C SER A 218 11.77 14.96 -4.55
N ASN A 219 11.06 15.90 -5.16
CA ASN A 219 10.62 17.13 -4.52
C ASN A 219 9.37 16.85 -3.67
N ASN A 220 9.13 17.67 -2.65
CA ASN A 220 8.03 17.49 -1.69
C ASN A 220 6.63 17.66 -2.33
N VAL A 221 6.55 18.21 -3.55
CA VAL A 221 5.29 18.40 -4.28
C VAL A 221 5.47 17.98 -5.74
N LYS A 222 4.55 17.17 -6.25
CA LYS A 222 4.44 16.76 -7.65
C LYS A 222 3.05 17.16 -8.18
N SER A 223 3.03 18.08 -9.14
CA SER A 223 1.81 18.43 -9.87
C SER A 223 1.52 17.41 -10.96
N VAL A 224 0.29 16.92 -11.03
CA VAL A 224 -0.16 15.95 -12.04
C VAL A 224 -1.37 16.47 -12.82
N THR A 225 -1.34 16.29 -14.14
CA THR A 225 -2.38 16.79 -15.06
C THR A 225 -3.77 16.24 -14.74
N ALA A 226 -3.85 14.98 -14.33
CA ALA A 226 -5.06 14.38 -13.78
C ALA A 226 -4.69 13.32 -12.74
N LEU A 227 -5.38 13.33 -11.60
CA LEU A 227 -5.32 12.25 -10.62
C LEU A 227 -6.20 11.05 -11.03
N LEU A 228 -6.82 11.10 -12.21
CA LEU A 228 -7.75 10.08 -12.69
C LEU A 228 -6.97 8.79 -13.03
N PRO A 229 -7.27 7.65 -12.39
CA PRO A 229 -6.85 6.37 -12.93
C PRO A 229 -7.59 6.14 -14.24
N ARG A 230 -6.89 5.68 -15.27
CA ARG A 230 -7.56 4.94 -16.36
C ARG A 230 -8.18 3.68 -15.73
N GLN A 231 -9.35 3.28 -16.19
CA GLN A 231 -9.96 2.02 -15.73
C GLN A 231 -8.99 0.86 -16.05
N GLY A 232 -8.63 0.07 -15.04
CA GLY A 232 -7.67 -1.04 -15.17
C GLY A 232 -6.24 -0.62 -14.81
N ASP A 233 -5.60 -1.45 -13.98
CA ASP A 233 -4.20 -1.37 -13.55
C ASP A 233 -3.72 -0.05 -12.95
N VAL A 234 -4.21 0.21 -11.75
CA VAL A 234 -3.67 1.29 -10.91
C VAL A 234 -2.34 0.92 -10.24
N HIS A 235 -2.04 -0.34 -10.00
CA HIS A 235 -0.91 -0.73 -9.15
C HIS A 235 0.03 -1.70 -9.85
N LEU A 236 1.33 -1.48 -9.68
CA LEU A 236 2.34 -2.45 -10.09
C LEU A 236 2.84 -3.26 -8.90
N PHE A 237 2.94 -4.57 -9.12
CA PHE A 237 3.59 -5.49 -8.22
C PHE A 237 4.71 -6.23 -8.92
N GLY A 238 5.85 -6.35 -8.26
CA GLY A 238 6.92 -7.19 -8.73
C GLY A 238 7.71 -7.85 -7.62
N PHE A 239 8.54 -8.80 -8.01
CA PHE A 239 9.48 -9.45 -7.10
C PHE A 239 10.88 -9.34 -7.67
N GLU A 240 11.84 -9.20 -6.75
CA GLU A 240 13.26 -9.31 -7.02
C GLU A 240 13.93 -10.22 -6.00
N PHE A 241 14.99 -10.87 -6.44
CA PHE A 241 15.89 -11.65 -5.59
C PHE A 241 17.14 -10.82 -5.32
N ARG A 242 17.53 -10.71 -4.06
CA ARG A 242 18.78 -10.07 -3.65
C ARG A 242 19.66 -11.10 -2.98
N ALA A 243 20.77 -11.44 -3.62
CA ALA A 243 21.79 -12.29 -3.01
C ALA A 243 22.36 -11.58 -1.76
N GLN A 244 22.57 -12.33 -0.68
CA GLN A 244 23.27 -11.82 0.49
C GLN A 244 24.72 -12.30 0.46
N PRO A 245 25.72 -11.42 0.55
CA PRO A 245 27.14 -11.79 0.41
C PRO A 245 27.63 -12.88 1.37
N SER A 246 26.94 -13.10 2.49
CA SER A 246 27.32 -14.01 3.57
C SER A 246 26.42 -15.25 3.73
N ARG A 247 25.48 -15.48 2.80
CA ARG A 247 24.54 -16.61 2.87
C ARG A 247 24.44 -17.35 1.54
N THR A 248 24.19 -18.65 1.61
CA THR A 248 23.82 -19.45 0.41
C THR A 248 22.46 -19.03 -0.13
N GLU A 249 21.57 -18.60 0.77
CA GLU A 249 20.25 -18.05 0.47
C GLU A 249 20.32 -16.54 0.20
N GLY A 250 19.50 -16.08 -0.74
CA GLY A 250 19.19 -14.66 -0.89
C GLY A 250 17.88 -14.30 -0.20
N VAL A 251 17.38 -13.10 -0.46
CA VAL A 251 16.07 -12.65 0.00
C VAL A 251 15.17 -12.28 -1.14
N VAL A 252 13.89 -12.59 -0.98
CA VAL A 252 12.82 -12.12 -1.85
C VAL A 252 12.37 -10.74 -1.37
N VAL A 253 12.33 -9.79 -2.29
CA VAL A 253 11.83 -8.44 -2.04
C VAL A 253 10.60 -8.20 -2.92
N ALA A 254 9.48 -7.86 -2.30
CA ALA A 254 8.28 -7.43 -3.00
C ALA A 254 8.38 -5.92 -3.31
N ARG A 255 8.08 -5.57 -4.56
CA ARG A 255 8.03 -4.20 -5.08
C ARG A 255 6.57 -3.81 -5.28
N ILE A 256 6.15 -2.71 -4.67
CA ILE A 256 4.76 -2.26 -4.65
C ILE A 256 4.72 -0.79 -5.08
N LYS A 257 4.07 -0.48 -6.20
CA LYS A 257 3.89 0.89 -6.67
C LYS A 257 2.41 1.20 -6.83
N PHE A 258 1.91 2.19 -6.10
CA PHE A 258 0.49 2.55 -6.15
C PHE A 258 0.23 3.65 -7.18
N PHE A 259 -0.74 3.51 -8.07
CA PHE A 259 -1.06 4.56 -9.05
C PHE A 259 0.15 4.88 -9.93
N GLU A 260 0.68 3.87 -10.64
CA GLU A 260 1.91 3.99 -11.45
C GLU A 260 1.92 5.24 -12.34
N ALA A 261 0.79 5.52 -13.00
CA ALA A 261 0.60 6.68 -13.87
C ALA A 261 0.86 8.04 -13.19
N LEU A 262 0.84 8.10 -11.86
CA LEU A 262 1.15 9.30 -11.08
C LEU A 262 2.63 9.44 -10.72
N GLY A 263 3.46 8.44 -11.03
CA GLY A 263 4.88 8.46 -10.65
C GLY A 263 5.07 8.45 -9.12
N SER A 264 4.25 7.66 -8.43
CA SER A 264 4.37 7.38 -7.00
C SER A 264 5.65 6.58 -6.66
N PRO A 265 6.08 6.57 -5.39
CA PRO A 265 7.21 5.77 -4.97
C PRO A 265 6.97 4.27 -5.17
N THR A 266 8.05 3.56 -5.46
CA THR A 266 8.09 2.10 -5.40
C THR A 266 8.48 1.69 -3.99
N TYR A 267 7.54 1.14 -3.22
CA TYR A 267 7.81 0.56 -1.91
C TYR A 267 8.46 -0.81 -2.03
N LEU A 268 9.35 -1.10 -1.11
CA LEU A 268 10.06 -2.37 -0.97
C LEU A 268 9.63 -3.03 0.34
N ALA A 269 9.32 -4.33 0.28
CA ALA A 269 9.11 -5.17 1.45
C ALA A 269 9.98 -6.42 1.36
N VAL A 270 10.93 -6.57 2.28
CA VAL A 270 11.80 -7.74 2.36
C VAL A 270 11.00 -8.89 2.99
N VAL A 271 10.64 -9.87 2.16
CA VAL A 271 9.63 -10.88 2.47
C VAL A 271 10.21 -11.96 3.39
N GLY A 272 11.39 -12.46 3.05
CA GLY A 272 12.03 -13.59 3.70
C GLY A 272 13.10 -14.22 2.81
N PRO A 273 13.82 -15.24 3.34
CA PRO A 273 14.85 -15.94 2.60
C PRO A 273 14.25 -16.86 1.54
N MET A 274 15.03 -17.11 0.48
CA MET A 274 14.74 -18.11 -0.53
C MET A 274 16.05 -18.52 -1.22
N GLU A 275 16.13 -19.77 -1.67
CA GLU A 275 17.20 -20.22 -2.55
C GLU A 275 16.99 -19.68 -3.98
N LEU A 276 18.07 -19.30 -4.67
CA LEU A 276 17.97 -18.69 -6.01
C LEU A 276 17.24 -19.63 -6.99
N HIS A 277 17.55 -20.93 -6.93
CA HIS A 277 16.92 -21.93 -7.79
C HIS A 277 15.39 -22.00 -7.59
N ASP A 278 14.93 -21.95 -6.33
CA ASP A 278 13.51 -21.96 -6.01
C ASP A 278 12.81 -20.68 -6.47
N TYR A 279 13.49 -19.53 -6.32
CA TYR A 279 12.99 -18.25 -6.81
C TYR A 279 12.79 -18.28 -8.34
N GLU A 280 13.81 -18.70 -9.09
CA GLU A 280 13.76 -18.79 -10.55
C GLU A 280 12.65 -19.72 -11.03
N LYS A 281 12.52 -20.89 -10.40
CA LYS A 281 11.46 -21.87 -10.69
C LYS A 281 10.06 -21.27 -10.48
N ARG A 282 9.86 -20.54 -9.38
CA ARG A 282 8.57 -19.92 -9.04
C ARG A 282 8.22 -18.76 -9.97
N ILE A 283 9.18 -17.91 -10.31
CA ILE A 283 8.99 -16.83 -11.28
C ILE A 283 8.59 -17.38 -12.65
N ALA A 284 9.28 -18.42 -13.13
CA ALA A 284 8.94 -19.07 -14.40
C ALA A 284 7.51 -19.66 -14.38
N ALA A 285 7.11 -20.30 -13.28
CA ALA A 285 5.76 -20.83 -13.11
C ALA A 285 4.68 -19.73 -13.01
N THR A 286 5.04 -18.53 -12.56
CA THR A 286 4.09 -17.41 -12.43
C THR A 286 3.81 -16.77 -13.77
N GLN A 287 4.83 -16.66 -14.62
CA GLN A 287 4.71 -16.11 -15.98
C GLN A 287 3.78 -16.94 -16.89
N SER A 288 3.56 -18.22 -16.58
CA SER A 288 2.66 -19.09 -17.35
C SER A 288 1.20 -19.07 -16.87
N VAL A 289 0.91 -18.49 -15.69
CA VAL A 289 -0.43 -18.51 -15.06
C VAL A 289 -1.15 -17.16 -15.18
N LEU A 290 -0.42 -16.07 -15.36
CA LEU A 290 -1.00 -14.74 -15.52
C LEU A 290 -1.24 -14.44 -17.00
N PRO A 291 -2.42 -13.93 -17.39
CA PRO A 291 -2.74 -13.66 -18.79
C PRO A 291 -1.73 -12.67 -19.37
N GLU A 292 -1.17 -13.02 -20.54
CA GLU A 292 -0.31 -12.11 -21.31
C GLU A 292 -1.05 -10.80 -21.59
N ARG A 293 -0.25 -9.73 -21.61
CA ARG A 293 -0.64 -8.36 -21.94
C ARG A 293 -1.33 -8.37 -23.32
N THR A 294 -2.66 -8.29 -23.39
CA THR A 294 -3.32 -7.89 -24.63
C THR A 294 -2.96 -6.42 -24.84
N ALA A 295 -2.13 -6.17 -25.86
CA ALA A 295 -1.62 -4.87 -26.26
C ALA A 295 -2.73 -3.84 -26.52
#